data_AF-A0A1V4QEV8-F1
#
_entry.id   AF-A0A1V4QEV8-F1
#
_cell.length_a   1.000
_cell.length_b   1.000
_cell.length_c   1.000
_cell.angle_alpha   90.00
_cell.angle_beta   90.00
_cell.angle_gamma   90.00
#
_symmetry.space_group_name_H-M   'P 1'
#
loop_
_entity.id
_entity.type
_entity.pdbx_description
1 polymer ?
#
loop_
_entity_poly.entity_id
_entity_poly.type
_entity_poly.pdbx_seq_one_letter_code
_entity_poly.pdbx_strand_id
1 'polypeptide(L)'
;MTEKKEKKEKTLDKPIKLKELIMMHILSFETKAWAYMDFIAHPETQEHTKDLKEARIAIDSIDALFKVIEPELDSTEKKDIQTRLTNLRLNFARKD
;
A
#
# COMPACT_ATOMS: atom_id res chain seq x y z
N MET A 1 -44.12 21.62 -1.75
CA MET A 1 -43.62 20.56 -0.85
C MET A 1 -42.54 19.81 -1.61
N THR A 2 -41.27 20.01 -1.27
CA THR A 2 -40.13 19.31 -1.86
C THR A 2 -39.94 17.98 -1.17
N GLU A 3 -40.20 16.88 -1.89
CA GLU A 3 -39.91 15.53 -1.43
C GLU A 3 -38.40 15.37 -1.22
N LYS A 4 -37.97 15.33 0.05
CA LYS A 4 -36.63 14.87 0.42
C LYS A 4 -36.56 13.38 0.11
N LYS A 5 -35.97 13.01 -1.04
CA LYS A 5 -35.53 11.63 -1.29
C LYS A 5 -34.48 11.27 -0.23
N GLU A 6 -34.86 10.44 0.73
CA GLU A 6 -33.93 9.77 1.64
C GLU A 6 -32.96 8.93 0.81
N LYS A 7 -31.72 9.40 0.66
CA LYS A 7 -30.61 8.57 0.18
C LYS A 7 -30.34 7.55 1.29
N LYS A 8 -30.90 6.33 1.18
CA LYS A 8 -30.42 5.19 1.97
C LYS A 8 -28.94 5.02 1.66
N GLU A 9 -28.08 5.24 2.66
CA GLU A 9 -26.66 4.90 2.56
C GLU A 9 -26.55 3.43 2.19
N LYS A 10 -25.87 3.15 1.07
CA LYS A 10 -25.63 1.76 0.65
C LYS A 10 -24.62 1.15 1.61
N THR A 11 -25.09 0.27 2.49
CA THR A 11 -24.24 -0.56 3.34
C THR A 11 -23.72 -1.77 2.54
N LEU A 12 -22.58 -2.32 2.93
CA LEU A 12 -22.05 -3.55 2.35
C LEU A 12 -22.83 -4.77 2.86
N ASP A 13 -23.05 -5.77 1.99
CA ASP A 13 -23.72 -7.03 2.36
C ASP A 13 -22.83 -7.96 3.21
N LYS A 14 -21.51 -7.76 3.15
CA LYS A 14 -20.51 -8.53 3.89
C LYS A 14 -19.41 -7.62 4.44
N PRO A 15 -18.82 -7.94 5.60
CA PRO A 15 -17.64 -7.23 6.09
C PRO A 15 -16.47 -7.32 5.13
N ILE A 16 -15.65 -6.26 5.08
CA ILE A 16 -14.36 -6.29 4.38
C ILE A 16 -13.42 -7.22 5.15
N LYS A 17 -12.78 -8.16 4.45
CA LYS A 17 -11.80 -9.05 5.06
C LYS A 17 -10.51 -8.27 5.40
N LEU A 18 -9.84 -8.66 6.49
CA LEU A 18 -8.58 -8.04 6.88
C LEU A 18 -7.49 -8.16 5.80
N LYS A 19 -7.47 -9.26 5.04
CA LYS A 19 -6.60 -9.42 3.87
C LYS A 19 -6.70 -8.23 2.91
N GLU A 20 -7.92 -7.79 2.57
CA GLU A 20 -8.15 -6.68 1.64
C GLU A 20 -7.62 -5.36 2.20
N LEU A 21 -7.85 -5.11 3.49
CA LEU A 21 -7.33 -3.92 4.16
C LEU A 21 -5.81 -3.94 4.21
N ILE A 22 -5.20 -5.06 4.53
CA ILE A 22 -3.73 -5.19 4.57
C ILE A 22 -3.15 -5.00 3.16
N MET A 23 -3.77 -5.57 2.12
CA MET A 23 -3.36 -5.34 0.73
C MET A 23 -3.44 -3.85 0.35
N MET A 24 -4.52 -3.15 0.74
CA MET A 24 -4.64 -1.71 0.53
C MET A 24 -3.48 -0.93 1.19
N HIS A 25 -3.09 -1.32 2.41
CA HIS A 25 -1.97 -0.68 3.11
C HIS A 25 -0.62 -1.01 2.46
N ILE A 26 -0.40 -2.26 2.02
CA ILE A 26 0.81 -2.65 1.28
C ILE A 26 0.99 -1.77 0.04
N LEU A 27 -0.07 -1.57 -0.75
CA LEU A 27 -0.02 -0.73 -1.97
C LEU A 27 0.20 0.75 -1.64
N SER A 28 -0.43 1.24 -0.56
CA SER A 28 -0.21 2.62 -0.08
C SER A 28 1.23 2.83 0.38
N PHE A 29 1.79 1.88 1.12
CA PHE A 29 3.17 1.92 1.61
C PHE A 29 4.18 1.80 0.48
N GLU A 30 3.90 0.99 -0.56
CA GLU A 30 4.73 0.92 -1.75
C GLU A 30 4.84 2.29 -2.42
N THR A 31 3.70 2.98 -2.58
CA THR A 31 3.68 4.34 -3.16
C THR A 31 4.52 5.31 -2.33
N LYS A 32 4.39 5.24 -1.00
CA LYS A 32 5.20 6.05 -0.09
C LYS A 32 6.69 5.72 -0.16
N ALA A 33 7.06 4.44 -0.25
CA ALA A 33 8.44 4.03 -0.41
C ALA A 33 9.04 4.60 -1.71
N TRP A 34 8.33 4.53 -2.83
CA TRP A 34 8.78 5.14 -4.09
C TRP A 34 8.94 6.66 -3.97
N ALA A 35 8.00 7.35 -3.32
CA ALA A 35 8.04 8.80 -3.15
C ALA A 35 9.20 9.25 -2.26
N TYR A 36 9.40 8.59 -1.12
CA TYR A 36 10.50 8.88 -0.19
C TYR A 36 11.88 8.50 -0.73
N MET A 37 11.95 7.57 -1.69
CA MET A 37 13.17 7.31 -2.49
C MET A 37 13.38 8.31 -3.64
N ASP A 38 12.50 9.30 -3.78
CA ASP A 38 12.56 10.36 -4.79
C ASP A 38 12.40 9.85 -6.24
N PHE A 39 11.68 8.73 -6.43
CA PHE A 39 11.35 8.24 -7.78
C PHE A 39 10.06 8.83 -8.33
N ILE A 40 9.15 9.23 -7.44
CA ILE A 40 7.89 9.89 -7.77
C ILE A 40 7.63 11.01 -6.76
N ALA A 41 6.77 11.97 -7.11
CA ALA A 41 6.30 12.97 -6.15
C ALA A 41 5.36 12.32 -5.10
N HIS A 42 5.30 12.92 -3.91
CA HIS A 42 4.32 12.54 -2.90
C HIS A 42 2.90 12.88 -3.41
N PRO A 43 1.95 11.93 -3.42
CA PRO A 43 0.65 12.13 -4.06
C PRO A 43 -0.19 13.23 -3.41
N GLU A 44 0.00 13.47 -2.11
CA GLU A 44 -0.75 14.47 -1.34
C GLU A 44 -0.17 15.89 -1.42
N THR A 45 1.11 16.05 -1.73
CA THR A 45 1.75 17.37 -1.87
C THR A 45 2.08 17.73 -3.32
N GLN A 46 2.16 16.73 -4.20
CA GLN A 46 2.66 16.85 -5.57
C GLN A 46 4.12 17.32 -5.66
N GLU A 47 4.88 17.17 -4.57
CA GLU A 47 6.28 17.57 -4.47
C GLU A 47 7.20 16.37 -4.24
N HIS A 48 8.45 16.52 -4.67
CA HIS A 48 9.53 15.58 -4.41
C HIS A 48 10.18 15.86 -3.06
N THR A 49 10.12 14.89 -2.15
CA THR A 49 10.76 14.98 -0.82
C THR A 49 11.43 13.65 -0.49
N LYS A 50 12.76 13.62 -0.53
CA LYS A 50 13.57 12.43 -0.22
C LYS A 50 13.73 12.25 1.30
N ASP A 51 13.36 11.07 1.80
CA ASP A 51 13.68 10.62 3.16
C ASP A 51 13.86 9.09 3.19
N LEU A 52 15.11 8.63 3.21
CA LEU A 52 15.39 7.19 3.16
C LEU A 52 15.01 6.46 4.45
N LYS A 53 14.85 7.15 5.59
CA LYS A 53 14.37 6.51 6.82
C LYS A 53 12.90 6.14 6.67
N GLU A 54 12.08 7.05 6.14
CA GLU A 54 10.67 6.79 5.84
C GLU A 54 10.50 5.71 4.76
N ALA A 55 11.34 5.72 3.71
CA ALA A 55 11.34 4.66 2.71
C ALA A 55 11.63 3.28 3.33
N ARG A 56 12.61 3.19 4.24
CA ARG A 56 12.93 1.95 4.97
C ARG A 56 11.75 1.49 5.83
N ILE A 57 11.12 2.39 6.58
CA ILE A 57 9.95 2.07 7.41
C ILE A 57 8.83 1.47 6.54
N ALA A 58 8.56 2.06 5.38
CA ALA A 58 7.55 1.54 4.45
C ALA A 58 7.91 0.14 3.93
N ILE A 59 9.15 -0.08 3.50
CA ILE A 59 9.62 -1.38 2.98
C ILE A 59 9.54 -2.48 4.05
N ASP A 60 10.02 -2.18 5.26
CA ASP A 60 10.00 -3.14 6.37
C ASP A 60 8.56 -3.44 6.83
N SER A 61 7.68 -2.44 6.79
CA SER A 61 6.26 -2.61 7.08
C SER A 61 5.56 -3.49 6.06
N ILE A 62 5.85 -3.32 4.77
CA ILE A 62 5.30 -4.19 3.71
C ILE A 62 5.74 -5.64 3.93
N ASP A 63 7.02 -5.87 4.24
CA ASP A 63 7.55 -7.22 4.50
C ASP A 63 6.89 -7.87 5.72
N ALA A 64 6.70 -7.11 6.80
CA ALA A 64 6.02 -7.59 8.00
C ALA A 64 4.55 -7.93 7.72
N LEU A 65 3.82 -7.05 7.03
CA LEU A 65 2.42 -7.27 6.67
C LEU A 65 2.26 -8.45 5.72
N PHE A 66 3.14 -8.59 4.73
CA PHE A 66 3.11 -9.71 3.78
C PHE A 66 3.20 -11.05 4.50
N LYS A 67 4.13 -11.21 5.45
CA LYS A 67 4.27 -12.44 6.25
C LYS A 67 3.01 -12.78 7.06
N VAL A 68 2.28 -11.77 7.53
CA VAL A 68 1.02 -11.97 8.27
C VAL A 68 -0.07 -12.54 7.38
N ILE A 69 -0.19 -12.05 6.14
CA ILE A 69 -1.26 -12.46 5.22
C ILE A 69 -0.88 -13.57 4.25
N GLU A 70 0.39 -13.95 4.16
CA GLU A 70 0.88 -14.97 3.22
C GLU A 70 0.04 -16.27 3.20
N PRO A 71 -0.45 -16.83 4.33
CA PRO A 71 -1.30 -18.02 4.30
C PRO A 71 -2.65 -17.83 3.57
N GLU A 72 -3.15 -16.60 3.47
CA GLU A 72 -4.43 -16.23 2.86
C GLU A 72 -4.30 -15.83 1.37
N LEU A 73 -3.07 -15.87 0.84
CA LEU A 73 -2.76 -15.47 -0.52
C LEU A 73 -2.65 -16.67 -1.46
N ASP A 74 -3.13 -16.51 -2.69
CA ASP A 74 -2.84 -17.45 -3.76
C ASP A 74 -1.41 -17.28 -4.30
N SER A 75 -0.97 -18.18 -5.18
CA SER A 75 0.39 -18.14 -5.74
C SER A 75 0.68 -16.89 -6.56
N THR A 76 -0.33 -16.32 -7.20
CA THR A 76 -0.21 -15.13 -8.04
C THR A 76 -0.04 -13.90 -7.17
N GLU A 77 -0.89 -13.75 -6.16
CA GLU A 77 -0.81 -12.67 -5.17
C GLU A 77 0.53 -12.67 -4.43
N LYS A 78 0.99 -13.85 -4.00
CA LYS A 78 2.32 -14.00 -3.37
C LYS A 78 3.44 -13.50 -4.26
N LYS A 79 3.44 -13.94 -5.52
CA LYS A 79 4.47 -13.57 -6.49
C LYS A 79 4.46 -12.06 -6.78
N ASP A 80 3.27 -11.45 -6.87
CA ASP A 80 3.15 -10.01 -7.09
C ASP A 80 3.78 -9.20 -5.95
N ILE A 81 3.43 -9.49 -4.70
CA ILE A 81 3.97 -8.77 -3.54
C ILE A 81 5.47 -9.01 -3.39
N GLN A 82 5.94 -10.25 -3.60
CA GLN A 82 7.38 -10.56 -3.59
C GLN A 82 8.16 -9.79 -4.66
N THR A 83 7.57 -9.62 -5.85
CA THR A 83 8.19 -8.85 -6.94
C THR A 83 8.29 -7.37 -6.56
N ARG A 84 7.22 -6.78 -6.01
CA ARG A 84 7.20 -5.40 -5.52
C ARG A 84 8.26 -5.16 -4.44
N LEU A 85 8.29 -6.02 -3.42
CA LEU A 85 9.28 -5.96 -2.34
C LEU A 85 10.72 -6.07 -2.86
N THR A 86 10.95 -6.99 -3.80
CA THR A 86 12.28 -7.15 -4.42
C THR A 86 12.70 -5.87 -5.15
N ASN A 87 11.80 -5.28 -5.94
CA ASN A 87 12.08 -4.03 -6.66
C ASN A 87 12.34 -2.86 -5.71
N LEU A 88 11.55 -2.71 -4.66
CA LEU A 88 11.75 -1.68 -3.64
C LEU A 88 13.12 -1.83 -2.98
N ARG A 89 13.47 -3.03 -2.50
CA ARG A 89 14.76 -3.30 -1.84
C ARG A 89 15.96 -3.06 -2.75
N LEU A 90 15.88 -3.49 -4.01
CA LEU A 90 16.96 -3.28 -4.98
C LEU A 90 17.18 -1.79 -5.26
N ASN A 91 16.12 -1.01 -5.40
CA ASN A 91 16.25 0.42 -5.66
C ASN A 91 16.64 1.21 -4.41
N PHE A 92 16.16 0.80 -3.23
CA PHE A 92 16.56 1.37 -1.96
C PHE A 92 18.05 1.17 -1.70
N ALA A 93 18.58 -0.04 -1.89
CA ALA A 93 20.01 -0.34 -1.73
C ALA A 93 20.92 0.43 -2.70
N ARG A 94 20.40 0.92 -3.83
CA ARG A 94 21.14 1.80 -4.76
C ARG A 94 21.13 3.27 -4.33
N LYS A 95 20.30 3.64 -3.35
CA LYS A 95 20.09 5.01 -2.87
C LYS A 95 20.72 5.26 -1.48
N ASP A 96 20.98 4.20 -0.72
CA ASP A 96 21.69 4.18 0.58
C ASP A 96 23.19 4.51 0.42
#